data_AF-A0A315XCQ0-F1
#
_entry.id   AF-A0A315XCQ0-F1
#
_cell.length_a   1.000
_cell.length_b   1.000
_cell.length_c   1.000
_cell.angle_alpha   90.00
_cell.angle_beta   90.00
_cell.angle_gamma   90.00
#
_symmetry.space_group_name_H-M   'P 1'
#
loop_
_entity.id
_entity.type
_entity.pdbx_description
1 polymer ?
#
loop_
_entity_poly.entity_id
_entity_poly.type
_entity_poly.pdbx_seq_one_letter_code
_entity_poly.pdbx_strand_id
1 'polypeptide(L)'
;MAELGKIDKPEAANFSAKRKLYVVPTLPFEELASQYDIGMKVERFWGEIREKINYFISTYGNINTLYLEGVDEDEKAGKEYLEKLGKENNYYKLLKNLIDSGTVIRGIEKSGRMEKLRLLFEEYSKSFLPEIKEFHMDYFGKDINFDGWREYLVKNITEMQDEMGKSATRIIGELPPDSSGVLIITDGRPIEFPEGIDVFQIRPPAFDEIERNIRQK
;
A
#
# COMPACT_ATOMS: atom_id res chain seq x y z
N MET A 1 49.91 -16.22 -12.45
CA MET A 1 48.74 -16.75 -13.18
C MET A 1 47.68 -17.02 -12.13
N ALA A 2 46.64 -16.20 -12.06
CA ALA A 2 45.52 -16.38 -11.14
C ALA A 2 44.36 -16.98 -11.93
N GLU A 3 43.88 -18.16 -11.55
CA GLU A 3 42.71 -18.78 -12.15
C GLU A 3 41.44 -18.02 -11.71
N LEU A 4 40.76 -17.44 -12.69
CA LEU A 4 39.46 -16.80 -12.53
C LEU A 4 38.35 -17.86 -12.51
N GLY A 5 37.55 -17.85 -11.43
CA GLY A 5 36.11 -18.14 -11.47
C GLY A 5 35.69 -19.60 -11.48
N LYS A 6 35.81 -20.30 -10.33
CA LYS A 6 34.81 -21.33 -10.02
C LYS A 6 33.51 -20.61 -9.69
N ILE A 7 32.54 -20.68 -10.60
CA ILE A 7 31.15 -20.35 -10.29
C ILE A 7 30.61 -21.56 -9.54
N ASP A 8 30.51 -21.47 -8.22
CA ASP A 8 29.80 -22.48 -7.44
C ASP A 8 28.34 -22.47 -7.88
N LYS A 9 27.84 -23.63 -8.33
CA LYS A 9 26.42 -23.83 -8.59
C LYS A 9 25.68 -23.57 -7.26
N PRO A 10 24.67 -22.67 -7.21
CA PRO A 10 23.90 -22.50 -5.99
C PRO A 10 23.29 -23.84 -5.59
N GLU A 11 23.48 -24.23 -4.33
CA GLU A 11 22.96 -25.48 -3.79
C GLU A 11 21.43 -25.52 -3.95
N ALA A 12 20.90 -26.66 -4.39
CA ALA A 12 19.47 -26.88 -4.59
C ALA A 12 18.63 -26.65 -3.30
N ALA A 13 19.27 -26.57 -2.13
CA ALA A 13 18.66 -26.19 -0.86
C ALA A 13 18.12 -24.75 -0.83
N ASN A 14 18.58 -23.87 -1.73
CA ASN A 14 18.04 -22.50 -1.87
C ASN A 14 16.72 -22.43 -2.66
N PHE A 15 16.19 -23.56 -3.14
CA PHE A 15 14.80 -23.64 -3.61
C PHE A 15 13.88 -23.87 -2.41
N SER A 16 13.89 -22.94 -1.44
CA SER A 16 12.83 -22.85 -0.44
C SER A 16 11.50 -22.60 -1.14
N ALA A 17 10.41 -23.14 -0.57
CA ALA A 17 9.04 -22.93 -1.02
C ALA A 17 8.83 -21.48 -1.51
N LYS A 18 8.60 -21.29 -2.82
CA LYS A 18 8.68 -19.97 -3.46
C LYS A 18 7.41 -19.19 -3.24
N ARG A 19 7.31 -18.56 -2.07
CA ARG A 19 6.29 -17.57 -1.78
C ARG A 19 6.43 -16.42 -2.74
N LYS A 20 5.35 -16.01 -3.40
CA LYS A 20 5.36 -14.90 -4.35
C LYS A 20 4.45 -13.79 -3.85
N LEU A 21 4.92 -12.55 -3.89
CA LEU A 21 4.13 -11.38 -3.55
C LEU A 21 4.06 -10.41 -4.73
N TYR A 22 2.85 -10.17 -5.22
CA TYR A 22 2.57 -9.21 -6.26
C TYR A 22 2.18 -7.88 -5.64
N VAL A 23 3.03 -6.87 -5.73
CA VAL A 23 2.81 -5.56 -5.10
C VAL A 23 2.21 -4.61 -6.12
N VAL A 24 1.01 -4.11 -5.82
CA VAL A 24 0.27 -3.14 -6.61
C VAL A 24 0.34 -1.80 -5.88
N PRO A 25 1.09 -0.82 -6.39
CA PRO A 25 1.14 0.51 -5.78
C PRO A 25 -0.16 1.25 -6.05
N THR A 26 -0.69 1.90 -5.01
CA THR A 26 -1.86 2.77 -5.12
C THR A 26 -1.52 4.21 -4.74
N LEU A 27 -2.43 5.12 -5.07
CA LEU A 27 -2.43 6.49 -4.58
C LEU A 27 -3.83 6.75 -3.97
N PRO A 28 -4.04 7.87 -3.26
CA PRO A 28 -5.37 8.33 -2.84
C PRO A 28 -6.23 8.68 -4.06
N PHE A 29 -6.63 7.67 -4.82
CA PHE A 29 -7.19 7.84 -6.16
C PHE A 29 -8.54 8.53 -6.16
N GLU A 30 -9.33 8.40 -5.09
CA GLU A 30 -10.62 9.08 -4.97
C GLU A 30 -10.43 10.60 -4.81
N GLU A 31 -9.53 11.00 -3.92
CA GLU A 31 -9.14 12.39 -3.71
C GLU A 31 -8.50 12.97 -4.97
N LEU A 32 -7.56 12.23 -5.56
CA LEU A 32 -6.85 12.66 -6.76
C LEU A 32 -7.76 12.73 -7.99
N ALA A 33 -8.70 11.80 -8.15
CA ALA A 33 -9.68 11.86 -9.23
C ALA A 33 -10.55 13.11 -9.12
N SER A 34 -10.96 13.46 -7.90
CA SER A 34 -11.75 14.67 -7.63
C SER A 34 -10.95 15.96 -7.87
N GLN A 35 -9.68 15.99 -7.50
CA GLN A 35 -8.82 17.18 -7.63
C GLN A 35 -8.29 17.39 -9.05
N TYR A 36 -7.90 16.32 -9.75
CA TYR A 36 -7.14 16.39 -11.00
C TYR A 36 -7.90 15.91 -12.24
N ASP A 37 -9.16 15.48 -12.11
CA ASP A 37 -9.98 14.90 -13.19
C ASP A 37 -9.30 13.71 -13.89
N ILE A 38 -8.81 12.76 -13.08
CA ILE A 38 -8.08 11.57 -13.55
C ILE A 38 -8.88 10.27 -13.47
N GLY A 39 -10.21 10.34 -13.27
CA GLY A 39 -11.05 9.16 -13.03
C GLY A 39 -10.93 8.07 -14.11
N MET A 40 -10.89 8.46 -15.40
CA MET A 40 -10.66 7.50 -16.49
C MET A 40 -9.28 6.85 -16.46
N LYS A 41 -8.24 7.58 -16.02
CA LYS A 41 -6.88 7.04 -15.89
C LYS A 41 -6.80 6.05 -14.74
N VAL A 42 -7.47 6.34 -13.62
CA VAL A 42 -7.62 5.43 -12.48
C VAL A 42 -8.34 4.14 -12.90
N GLU A 43 -9.41 4.26 -13.68
CA GLU A 43 -10.13 3.07 -14.18
C GLU A 43 -9.26 2.23 -15.12
N ARG A 44 -8.49 2.87 -16.01
CA ARG A 44 -7.53 2.17 -16.87
C ARG A 44 -6.42 1.50 -16.05
N PHE A 45 -5.89 2.18 -15.04
CA PHE A 45 -4.91 1.61 -14.09
C PHE A 45 -5.43 0.30 -13.49
N TRP A 46 -6.64 0.32 -12.93
CA TRP A 46 -7.22 -0.90 -12.35
C TRP A 46 -7.52 -1.98 -13.39
N GLY A 47 -7.83 -1.59 -14.63
CA GLY A 47 -7.98 -2.51 -15.75
C GLY A 47 -6.68 -3.25 -16.08
N GLU A 48 -5.58 -2.52 -16.21
CA GLU A 48 -4.24 -3.06 -16.48
C GLU A 48 -3.76 -3.99 -15.35
N ILE A 49 -3.98 -3.60 -14.08
CA ILE A 49 -3.70 -4.46 -12.92
C ILE A 49 -4.52 -5.76 -13.01
N ARG A 50 -5.84 -5.64 -13.26
CA ARG A 50 -6.73 -6.81 -13.33
C ARG A 50 -6.28 -7.79 -14.41
N GLU A 51 -5.97 -7.31 -15.61
CA GLU A 51 -5.47 -8.16 -16.69
C GLU A 51 -4.17 -8.86 -16.31
N LYS A 52 -3.24 -8.13 -15.67
CA LYS A 52 -1.96 -8.69 -15.24
C LYS A 52 -2.12 -9.76 -14.16
N ILE A 53 -2.96 -9.52 -13.16
CA ILE A 53 -3.26 -10.49 -12.10
C ILE A 53 -3.96 -11.72 -12.69
N ASN A 54 -4.94 -11.55 -13.57
CA ASN A 54 -5.61 -12.67 -14.24
C ASN A 54 -4.62 -13.52 -15.06
N TYR A 55 -3.67 -12.89 -15.75
CA TYR A 55 -2.60 -13.59 -16.44
C TYR A 55 -1.76 -14.42 -15.47
N PHE A 56 -1.37 -13.86 -14.32
CA PHE A 56 -0.64 -14.59 -13.29
C PHE A 56 -1.43 -15.75 -12.70
N ILE A 57 -2.73 -15.58 -12.45
CA ILE A 57 -3.60 -16.67 -12.01
C ILE A 57 -3.60 -17.81 -13.03
N SER A 58 -3.78 -17.49 -14.32
CA SER A 58 -3.83 -18.50 -15.38
C SER A 58 -2.49 -19.22 -15.63
N THR A 59 -1.37 -18.56 -15.32
CA THR A 59 -0.03 -19.08 -15.63
C THR A 59 0.63 -19.76 -14.43
N TYR A 60 0.41 -19.22 -13.23
CA TYR A 60 1.15 -19.60 -12.02
C TYR A 60 0.27 -20.16 -10.90
N GLY A 61 -1.05 -20.23 -11.11
CA GLY A 61 -2.01 -20.71 -10.12
C GLY A 61 -2.64 -19.58 -9.30
N ASN A 62 -3.60 -19.97 -8.46
CA ASN A 62 -4.44 -19.04 -7.73
C ASN A 62 -3.67 -18.15 -6.73
N ILE A 63 -4.23 -16.98 -6.44
CA ILE A 63 -3.79 -16.11 -5.35
C ILE A 63 -4.44 -16.58 -4.05
N ASN A 64 -3.63 -16.86 -3.03
CA ASN A 64 -4.10 -17.35 -1.74
C ASN A 64 -4.53 -16.21 -0.82
N THR A 65 -3.80 -15.08 -0.86
CA THR A 65 -4.04 -13.97 0.07
C THR A 65 -4.02 -12.63 -0.64
N LEU A 66 -5.00 -11.79 -0.32
CA LEU A 66 -5.06 -10.40 -0.73
C LEU A 66 -4.83 -9.53 0.50
N TYR A 67 -3.70 -8.82 0.52
CA TYR A 67 -3.35 -7.87 1.55
C TYR A 67 -3.81 -6.47 1.14
N LEU A 68 -4.61 -5.82 1.98
CA LEU A 68 -5.17 -4.49 1.71
C LEU A 68 -4.77 -3.51 2.81
N GLU A 69 -4.24 -2.36 2.39
CA GLU A 69 -4.19 -1.17 3.22
C GLU A 69 -5.61 -0.65 3.51
N GLY A 70 -5.81 -0.07 4.70
CA GLY A 70 -7.11 0.45 5.12
C GLY A 70 -8.09 -0.62 5.65
N VAL A 71 -7.71 -1.89 5.66
CA VAL A 71 -8.42 -2.98 6.33
C VAL A 71 -7.65 -3.35 7.60
N ASP A 72 -8.38 -3.57 8.69
CA ASP A 72 -7.82 -3.99 9.97
C ASP A 72 -7.35 -5.46 9.89
N GLU A 73 -6.22 -5.79 10.53
CA GLU A 73 -5.68 -7.15 10.57
C GLU A 73 -6.64 -8.14 11.25
N ASP A 74 -7.46 -7.66 12.19
CA ASP A 74 -8.46 -8.45 12.90
C ASP A 74 -9.83 -8.47 12.18
N GLU A 75 -10.02 -7.65 11.15
CA GLU A 75 -11.26 -7.63 10.35
C GLU A 75 -11.33 -8.85 9.44
N LYS A 76 -12.41 -9.62 9.56
CA LYS A 76 -12.76 -10.67 8.59
C LYS A 76 -13.37 -10.02 7.35
N ALA A 77 -12.52 -9.40 6.54
CA ALA A 77 -12.93 -8.84 5.27
C ALA A 77 -13.29 -9.97 4.28
N GLY A 78 -14.45 -9.85 3.66
CA GLY A 78 -14.98 -10.81 2.70
C GLY A 78 -15.92 -10.11 1.72
N LYS A 79 -17.07 -10.72 1.42
CA LYS A 79 -18.06 -10.11 0.51
C LYS A 79 -18.57 -8.76 1.00
N GLU A 80 -18.64 -8.55 2.32
CA GLU A 80 -19.01 -7.28 2.94
C GLU A 80 -18.06 -6.13 2.56
N TYR A 81 -16.78 -6.42 2.29
CA TYR A 81 -15.84 -5.41 1.79
C TYR A 81 -16.20 -4.95 0.37
N LEU A 82 -16.65 -5.86 -0.49
CA LEU A 82 -17.10 -5.52 -1.84
C LEU A 82 -18.34 -4.62 -1.83
N GLU A 83 -19.25 -4.83 -0.88
CA GLU A 83 -20.48 -4.02 -0.75
C GLU A 83 -20.17 -2.55 -0.46
N LYS A 84 -19.08 -2.26 0.27
CA LYS A 84 -18.63 -0.90 0.60
C LYS A 84 -18.13 -0.11 -0.64
N LEU A 85 -17.69 -0.77 -1.71
CA LEU A 85 -17.08 -0.11 -2.88
C LEU A 85 -18.11 0.52 -3.85
N GLY A 86 -19.40 0.21 -3.70
CA GLY A 86 -20.52 0.92 -4.32
C GLY A 86 -20.71 0.80 -5.85
N LYS A 87 -19.68 0.52 -6.67
CA LYS A 87 -19.78 0.46 -8.15
C LYS A 87 -18.96 -0.66 -8.78
N GLU A 88 -19.46 -1.24 -9.88
CA GLU A 88 -18.74 -2.25 -10.69
C GLU A 88 -17.62 -1.66 -11.58
N ASN A 89 -16.62 -1.05 -10.96
CA ASN A 89 -15.41 -0.58 -11.62
C ASN A 89 -14.35 -1.70 -11.75
N ASN A 90 -13.22 -1.43 -12.40
CA ASN A 90 -12.17 -2.44 -12.59
C ASN A 90 -11.56 -2.92 -11.27
N TYR A 91 -11.48 -2.07 -10.25
CA TYR A 91 -11.03 -2.45 -8.91
C TYR A 91 -11.99 -3.46 -8.27
N TYR A 92 -13.28 -3.15 -8.25
CA TYR A 92 -14.34 -4.04 -7.79
C TYR A 92 -14.28 -5.39 -8.50
N LYS A 93 -14.15 -5.39 -9.84
CA LYS A 93 -14.07 -6.62 -10.64
C LYS A 93 -12.83 -7.46 -10.31
N LEU A 94 -11.68 -6.82 -10.10
CA LEU A 94 -10.46 -7.50 -9.63
C LEU A 94 -10.70 -8.20 -8.30
N LEU A 95 -11.20 -7.44 -7.30
CA LEU A 95 -11.42 -7.97 -5.96
C LEU A 95 -12.45 -9.08 -5.94
N LYS A 96 -13.57 -8.88 -6.65
CA LYS A 96 -14.63 -9.88 -6.78
C LYS A 96 -14.09 -11.19 -7.35
N ASN A 97 -13.31 -11.12 -8.42
CA ASN A 97 -12.70 -12.32 -9.02
C ASN A 97 -11.80 -13.07 -8.05
N LEU A 98 -10.96 -12.36 -7.29
CA LEU A 98 -10.08 -12.95 -6.28
C LEU A 98 -10.91 -13.63 -5.17
N ILE A 99 -11.88 -12.92 -4.61
CA ILE A 99 -12.74 -13.43 -3.54
C ILE A 99 -13.55 -14.65 -4.01
N ASP A 100 -14.13 -14.60 -5.20
CA ASP A 100 -14.89 -15.71 -5.78
C ASP A 100 -13.99 -16.94 -6.06
N SER A 101 -12.69 -16.74 -6.27
CA SER A 101 -11.70 -17.82 -6.43
C SER A 101 -11.21 -18.42 -5.10
N GLY A 102 -11.69 -17.90 -3.96
CA GLY A 102 -11.32 -18.36 -2.62
C GLY A 102 -10.11 -17.64 -2.01
N THR A 103 -9.67 -16.51 -2.58
CA THR A 103 -8.62 -15.68 -1.97
C THR A 103 -9.08 -15.13 -0.62
N VAL A 104 -8.24 -15.27 0.41
CA VAL A 104 -8.50 -14.71 1.74
C VAL A 104 -8.04 -13.25 1.77
N ILE A 105 -8.90 -12.34 2.22
CA ILE A 105 -8.52 -10.95 2.45
C ILE A 105 -7.88 -10.82 3.83
N ARG A 106 -6.79 -10.08 3.92
CA ARG A 106 -6.15 -9.69 5.19
C ARG A 106 -5.84 -8.21 5.20
N GLY A 107 -6.22 -7.53 6.27
CA GLY A 107 -5.71 -6.21 6.57
C GLY A 107 -4.23 -6.25 6.93
N ILE A 108 -3.52 -5.15 6.66
CA ILE A 108 -2.10 -4.99 7.05
C ILE A 108 -1.92 -4.02 8.24
N GLU A 109 -3.03 -3.51 8.77
CA GLU A 109 -3.09 -2.42 9.73
C GLU A 109 -3.59 -2.89 11.10
N LYS A 110 -3.11 -2.27 12.17
CA LYS A 110 -3.81 -2.35 13.46
C LYS A 110 -4.93 -1.32 13.52
N SER A 111 -5.99 -1.66 14.24
CA SER A 111 -7.14 -0.78 14.45
C SER A 111 -6.77 0.65 14.81
N GLY A 112 -7.40 1.59 14.11
CA GLY A 112 -7.25 3.02 14.35
C GLY A 112 -5.91 3.64 13.92
N ARG A 113 -4.91 2.86 13.48
CA ARG A 113 -3.61 3.43 13.07
C ARG A 113 -3.70 4.27 11.81
N MET A 114 -4.40 3.79 10.77
CA MET A 114 -4.63 4.56 9.55
C MET A 114 -5.32 5.89 9.83
N GLU A 115 -6.38 5.86 10.64
CA GLU A 115 -7.11 7.08 10.98
C GLU A 115 -6.25 8.05 11.79
N LYS A 116 -5.49 7.54 12.77
CA LYS A 116 -4.54 8.36 13.53
C LYS A 116 -3.47 8.98 12.63
N LEU A 117 -2.92 8.22 11.68
CA LEU A 117 -1.96 8.72 10.71
C LEU A 117 -2.58 9.81 9.82
N ARG A 118 -3.81 9.60 9.34
CA ARG A 118 -4.56 10.58 8.56
C ARG A 118 -4.73 11.89 9.31
N LEU A 119 -5.16 11.84 10.58
CA LEU A 119 -5.31 13.02 11.43
C LEU A 119 -3.98 13.74 11.67
N LEU A 120 -2.88 13.01 11.88
CA LEU A 120 -1.56 13.62 12.01
C LEU A 120 -1.12 14.35 10.73
N PHE A 121 -1.35 13.76 9.55
CA PHE A 121 -1.08 14.42 8.28
C PHE A 121 -1.98 15.65 8.05
N GLU A 122 -3.25 15.58 8.43
CA GLU A 122 -4.18 16.69 8.34
C GLU A 122 -3.71 17.87 9.21
N GLU A 123 -3.34 17.61 10.47
CA GLU A 123 -2.80 18.63 11.36
C GLU A 123 -1.44 19.17 10.87
N TYR A 124 -0.57 18.30 10.34
CA TYR A 124 0.70 18.73 9.74
C TYR A 124 0.46 19.65 8.54
N SER A 125 -0.48 19.31 7.66
CA SER A 125 -0.86 20.14 6.51
C SER A 125 -1.40 21.50 6.96
N LYS A 126 -2.33 21.50 7.92
CA LYS A 126 -2.89 22.74 8.51
C LYS A 126 -1.82 23.61 9.18
N SER A 127 -0.75 23.03 9.70
CA SER A 127 0.32 23.79 10.36
C SER A 127 1.04 24.78 9.44
N PHE A 128 0.85 24.68 8.12
CA PHE A 128 1.38 25.64 7.14
C PHE A 128 0.45 26.83 6.88
N LEU A 129 -0.78 26.80 7.40
CA LEU A 129 -1.74 27.89 7.25
C LEU A 129 -1.45 29.00 8.27
N PRO A 130 -1.27 30.27 7.82
CA PRO A 130 -1.02 31.40 8.72
C PRO A 130 -2.09 31.54 9.82
N GLU A 131 -3.35 31.29 9.49
CA GLU A 131 -4.49 31.40 10.38
C GLU A 131 -4.39 30.42 11.55
N ILE A 132 -3.85 29.22 11.31
CA ILE A 132 -3.63 28.22 12.36
C ILE A 132 -2.54 28.67 13.31
N LYS A 133 -1.47 29.31 12.81
CA LYS A 133 -0.42 29.88 13.64
C LYS A 133 -0.94 31.02 14.50
N GLU A 134 -1.71 31.94 13.92
CA GLU A 134 -2.34 33.05 14.65
C GLU A 134 -3.26 32.53 15.76
N PHE A 135 -4.12 31.56 15.46
CA PHE A 135 -4.99 30.91 16.44
C PHE A 135 -4.21 30.31 17.62
N HIS A 136 -3.09 29.63 17.37
CA HIS A 136 -2.26 29.09 18.43
C HIS A 136 -1.63 30.19 19.30
N MET A 137 -1.17 31.29 18.69
CA MET A 137 -0.58 32.42 19.43
C MET A 137 -1.63 33.14 20.29
N ASP A 138 -2.86 33.24 19.81
CA ASP A 138 -3.97 33.86 20.56
C ASP A 138 -4.38 33.01 21.77
N TYR A 139 -4.41 31.68 21.62
CA TYR A 139 -4.84 30.78 22.69
C TYR A 139 -3.72 30.44 23.69
N PHE A 140 -2.51 30.13 23.22
CA PHE A 140 -1.38 29.67 24.04
C PHE A 140 -0.37 30.79 24.37
N GLY A 141 -0.53 31.98 23.80
CA GLY A 141 0.37 33.11 23.96
C GLY A 141 1.41 33.23 22.84
N LYS A 142 1.96 34.44 22.69
CA LYS A 142 2.87 34.78 21.57
C LYS A 142 4.22 34.06 21.61
N ASP A 143 4.62 33.55 22.77
CA ASP A 143 5.89 32.84 22.98
C ASP A 143 5.79 31.32 22.69
N ILE A 144 4.67 30.85 22.13
CA ILE A 144 4.47 29.44 21.79
C ILE A 144 5.51 28.95 20.77
N ASN A 145 6.10 27.78 21.02
CA ASN A 145 6.99 27.13 20.07
C ASN A 145 6.18 26.38 18.98
N PHE A 146 5.59 27.14 18.06
CA PHE A 146 4.79 26.58 16.96
C PHE A 146 5.61 25.67 16.04
N ASP A 147 6.89 25.96 15.83
CA ASP A 147 7.77 25.12 15.03
C ASP A 147 8.05 23.78 15.71
N GLY A 148 8.24 23.78 17.03
CA GLY A 148 8.35 22.55 17.81
C GLY A 148 7.10 21.67 17.77
N TRP A 149 5.90 22.27 17.62
CA TRP A 149 4.68 21.51 17.36
C TRP A 149 4.73 20.81 15.99
N ARG A 150 5.21 21.48 14.94
CA ARG A 150 5.41 20.87 13.61
C ARG A 150 6.43 19.73 13.66
N GLU A 151 7.54 19.92 14.34
CA GLU A 151 8.55 18.87 14.54
C GLU A 151 7.97 17.66 15.28
N TYR A 152 7.16 17.90 16.32
CA TYR A 152 6.43 16.85 17.02
C TYR A 152 5.49 16.08 16.08
N LEU A 153 4.74 16.76 15.21
CA LEU A 153 3.86 16.11 14.22
C LEU A 153 4.67 15.24 13.26
N VAL A 154 5.76 15.74 12.69
CA VAL A 154 6.63 14.98 11.78
C VAL A 154 7.16 13.72 12.48
N LYS A 155 7.67 13.86 13.71
CA LYS A 155 8.16 12.73 14.49
C LYS A 155 7.09 11.65 14.68
N ASN A 156 5.87 12.05 15.07
CA ASN A 156 4.77 11.11 15.28
C ASN A 156 4.30 10.44 13.98
N ILE A 157 4.32 11.17 12.86
CA ILE A 157 4.03 10.60 11.53
C ILE A 157 5.06 9.52 11.20
N THR A 158 6.35 9.81 11.34
CA THR A 158 7.43 8.86 11.06
C THR A 158 7.33 7.62 11.95
N GLU A 159 7.21 7.80 13.26
CA GLU A 159 7.08 6.69 14.21
C GLU A 159 5.85 5.81 13.89
N MET A 160 4.73 6.43 13.54
CA MET A 160 3.52 5.70 13.14
C MET A 160 3.71 4.91 11.84
N GLN A 161 4.33 5.53 10.82
CA GLN A 161 4.63 4.85 9.56
C GLN A 161 5.55 3.65 9.77
N ASP A 162 6.58 3.78 10.61
CA ASP A 162 7.48 2.68 10.97
C ASP A 162 6.75 1.53 11.67
N GLU A 163 5.87 1.86 12.63
CA GLU A 163 5.06 0.86 13.34
C GLU A 163 4.09 0.12 12.43
N MET A 164 3.48 0.81 11.47
CA MET A 164 2.59 0.18 10.50
C MET A 164 3.36 -0.66 9.49
N GLY A 165 4.52 -0.18 9.01
CA GLY A 165 5.43 -0.92 8.15
C GLY A 165 5.87 -2.24 8.78
N LYS A 166 6.22 -2.23 10.08
CA LYS A 166 6.53 -3.44 10.86
C LYS A 166 5.34 -4.40 10.95
N SER A 167 4.12 -3.86 11.13
CA SER A 167 2.90 -4.68 11.17
C SER A 167 2.66 -5.38 9.83
N ALA A 168 2.71 -4.62 8.73
CA ALA A 168 2.54 -5.15 7.38
C ALA A 168 3.61 -6.20 7.06
N THR A 169 4.88 -5.94 7.41
CA THR A 169 6.00 -6.89 7.27
C THR A 169 5.70 -8.22 7.96
N ARG A 170 5.27 -8.18 9.23
CA ARG A 170 4.92 -9.39 9.99
C ARG A 170 3.79 -10.16 9.31
N ILE A 171 2.70 -9.47 8.95
CA ILE A 171 1.50 -10.09 8.36
C ILE A 171 1.80 -10.73 7.00
N ILE A 172 2.63 -10.08 6.17
CA ILE A 172 3.10 -10.65 4.90
C ILE A 172 4.00 -11.86 5.16
N GLY A 173 4.77 -11.86 6.25
CA GLY A 173 5.63 -12.97 6.65
C GLY A 173 4.86 -14.25 6.99
N GLU A 174 3.59 -14.13 7.35
CA GLU A 174 2.66 -15.24 7.60
C GLU A 174 2.12 -15.88 6.31
N LEU A 175 2.49 -15.37 5.12
CA LEU A 175 2.14 -15.99 3.84
C LEU A 175 2.62 -17.46 3.82
N PRO A 176 1.70 -18.43 3.60
CA PRO A 176 2.06 -19.85 3.65
C PRO A 176 3.13 -20.24 2.63
N PRO A 177 3.91 -21.30 2.88
CA PRO A 177 4.82 -21.88 1.89
C PRO A 177 4.10 -22.21 0.57
N ASP A 178 4.81 -22.06 -0.56
CA ASP A 178 4.32 -22.38 -1.92
C ASP A 178 3.01 -21.68 -2.32
N SER A 179 2.75 -20.52 -1.71
CA SER A 179 1.55 -19.73 -1.95
C SER A 179 1.89 -18.38 -2.58
N SER A 180 0.86 -17.71 -3.09
CA SER A 180 1.02 -16.36 -3.65
C SER A 180 0.06 -15.36 -3.01
N GLY A 181 0.55 -14.13 -2.86
CA GLY A 181 -0.20 -13.01 -2.33
C GLY A 181 -0.23 -11.83 -3.30
N VAL A 182 -1.28 -11.02 -3.21
CA VAL A 182 -1.32 -9.67 -3.80
C VAL A 182 -1.33 -8.66 -2.65
N LEU A 183 -0.46 -7.67 -2.70
CA LEU A 183 -0.45 -6.54 -1.77
C LEU A 183 -0.87 -5.28 -2.51
N ILE A 184 -1.94 -4.65 -2.06
CA ILE A 184 -2.38 -3.33 -2.53
C ILE A 184 -2.06 -2.32 -1.43
N ILE A 185 -1.15 -1.39 -1.74
CA ILE A 185 -0.56 -0.48 -0.75
C ILE A 185 -0.23 0.87 -1.38
N THR A 186 -0.39 1.96 -0.61
CA THR A 186 -0.01 3.28 -1.09
C THR A 186 1.48 3.33 -1.46
N ASP A 187 1.77 3.94 -2.60
CA ASP A 187 3.12 4.07 -3.14
C ASP A 187 4.04 4.88 -2.21
N GLY A 188 5.31 4.49 -2.13
CA GLY A 188 6.30 5.14 -1.27
C GLY A 188 6.15 4.84 0.23
N ARG A 189 5.18 4.02 0.63
CA ARG A 189 5.05 3.61 2.02
C ARG A 189 6.26 2.78 2.48
N PRO A 190 6.87 3.09 3.64
CA PRO A 190 8.00 2.31 4.15
C PRO A 190 7.52 0.92 4.58
N ILE A 191 7.99 -0.10 3.86
CA ILE A 191 7.74 -1.51 4.18
C ILE A 191 8.98 -2.34 3.82
N GLU A 192 9.34 -3.24 4.72
CA GLU A 192 10.38 -4.25 4.47
C GLU A 192 9.69 -5.56 4.09
N PHE A 193 10.19 -6.23 3.06
CA PHE A 193 9.64 -7.52 2.66
C PHE A 193 10.37 -8.66 3.39
N PRO A 194 9.65 -9.60 4.03
CA PRO A 194 10.25 -10.74 4.72
C PRO A 194 11.13 -11.59 3.79
N GLU A 195 12.18 -12.18 4.35
CA GLU A 195 13.05 -13.12 3.62
C GLU A 195 12.27 -14.33 3.08
N GLY A 196 12.73 -14.89 1.96
CA GLY A 196 12.10 -16.05 1.33
C GLY A 196 10.73 -15.74 0.70
N ILE A 197 10.52 -14.50 0.26
CA ILE A 197 9.40 -14.07 -0.57
C ILE A 197 9.96 -13.41 -1.83
N ASP A 198 9.58 -13.94 -3.00
CA ASP A 198 9.87 -13.32 -4.29
C ASP A 198 8.87 -12.18 -4.52
N VAL A 199 9.36 -10.94 -4.56
CA VAL A 199 8.53 -9.73 -4.70
C VAL A 199 8.50 -9.25 -6.15
N PHE A 200 7.30 -9.05 -6.69
CA PHE A 200 7.05 -8.59 -8.04
C PHE A 200 6.23 -7.30 -8.00
N GLN A 201 6.84 -6.18 -8.39
CA GLN A 201 6.13 -4.92 -8.53
C GLN A 201 5.26 -4.92 -9.79
N ILE A 202 3.97 -4.64 -9.64
CA ILE A 202 3.02 -4.48 -10.73
C ILE A 202 2.68 -3.00 -10.86
N ARG A 203 3.58 -2.25 -11.49
CA ARG A 203 3.36 -0.85 -11.85
C ARG A 203 3.02 -0.77 -13.34
N PRO A 204 1.74 -0.58 -13.70
CA PRO A 204 1.33 -0.55 -15.09
C PRO A 204 1.52 0.86 -15.69
N PRO A 205 1.58 1.03 -17.02
CA PRO A 205 1.84 2.33 -17.66
C PRO A 205 0.88 3.44 -17.24
N ALA A 206 -0.39 3.11 -16.94
CA ALA A 206 -1.35 4.08 -16.45
C ALA A 206 -0.95 4.74 -15.13
N PHE A 207 -0.15 4.07 -14.29
CA PHE A 207 0.36 4.63 -13.03
C PHE A 207 1.31 5.81 -13.29
N ASP A 208 2.28 5.65 -14.18
CA ASP A 208 3.24 6.72 -14.54
C ASP A 208 2.53 7.93 -15.15
N GLU A 209 1.48 7.69 -15.94
CA GLU A 209 0.64 8.76 -16.47
C GLU A 209 -0.09 9.52 -15.36
N ILE A 210 -0.67 8.81 -14.37
CA ILE A 210 -1.33 9.44 -13.22
C ILE A 210 -0.33 10.31 -12.45
N GLU A 211 0.83 9.76 -12.10
CA GLU A 211 1.88 10.53 -11.39
C GLU A 211 2.33 11.76 -12.17
N ARG A 212 2.49 11.63 -13.49
CA ARG A 212 2.89 12.78 -14.34
C ARG A 212 1.82 13.87 -14.33
N ASN A 213 0.53 13.51 -14.36
CA ASN A 213 -0.56 14.49 -14.30
C ASN A 213 -0.56 15.24 -12.97
N ILE A 214 -0.33 14.54 -11.86
CA ILE A 214 -0.27 15.14 -10.52
C ILE A 214 0.93 16.08 -10.41
N ARG A 215 2.10 15.71 -10.96
CA ARG A 215 3.32 16.55 -10.93
C ARG A 215 3.25 17.81 -11.80
N GLN A 216 2.38 17.85 -12.81
CA GLN A 216 2.31 18.94 -13.79
C GLN A 216 1.25 20.00 -13.45
N LYS A 217 0.51 19.83 -12.36
CA LYS A 217 -0.50 20.77 -11.86
C LYS A 217 -0.11 21.22 -10.46
#